data_AF-A0AAD9UE51-F1
#
_entry.id   AF-A0AAD9UE51-F1
#
_cell.length_a   1.000
_cell.length_b   1.000
_cell.length_c   1.000
_cell.angle_alpha   90.00
_cell.angle_beta   90.00
_cell.angle_gamma   90.00
#
_symmetry.space_group_name_H-M   'P 1'
#
loop_
_entity.id
_entity.type
_entity.pdbx_description
1 polymer ?
#
loop_
_entity_poly.entity_id
_entity_poly.type
_entity_poly.pdbx_seq_one_letter_code
_entity_poly.pdbx_strand_id
1 'polypeptide(L)'
;MTCSTSSSAKSKFRPPSTVPHGHIITNTKWRGTELVTVLQGQVNILYEDDLNLLDFYPSAGMGVVYVTEADVVTGGYTYRSKLATLRKANIIKVVVLVDKTEVNRQYFWPVQKFVVLELGLTLLPVSSQKEAANMLAALVHAENHPRNNPFSGATKRKTGSIDEAVLASIQCVPKLGEVKGRLLLGTFHSILGIVEASEQVCVLHKPVDCYITNNSLYWISNIA
;
A
#
# COMPACT_ATOMS: atom_id res chain seq x y z
N MET A 1 29.78 8.47 47.23
CA MET A 1 28.74 7.86 46.38
C MET A 1 28.44 8.81 45.23
N THR A 2 29.11 8.66 44.10
CA THR A 2 28.83 9.46 42.89
C THR A 2 28.23 8.52 41.84
N CYS A 3 26.89 8.53 41.80
CA CYS A 3 26.13 7.80 40.80
C CYS A 3 26.36 8.47 39.44
N SER A 4 27.16 7.83 38.60
CA SER A 4 27.37 8.24 37.22
C SER A 4 26.15 7.78 36.42
N THR A 5 25.29 8.73 36.06
CA THR A 5 24.17 8.47 35.14
C THR A 5 24.74 8.20 33.74
N SER A 6 24.72 6.93 33.34
CA SER A 6 24.98 6.53 31.96
C SER A 6 23.85 7.06 31.09
N SER A 7 24.10 8.16 30.38
CA SER A 7 23.20 8.64 29.34
C SER A 7 23.18 7.62 28.20
N SER A 8 22.14 6.78 28.15
CA SER A 8 21.86 5.92 27.01
C SER A 8 21.67 6.80 25.78
N ALA A 9 22.68 6.84 24.91
CA ALA A 9 22.62 7.50 23.62
C ALA A 9 21.58 6.76 22.76
N LYS A 10 20.33 7.21 22.81
CA LYS A 10 19.32 6.87 21.81
C LYS A 10 19.89 7.36 20.47
N SER A 11 20.43 6.42 19.68
CA SER A 11 20.74 6.64 18.27
C SER A 11 19.51 7.28 17.62
N LYS A 12 19.62 8.58 17.32
CA LYS A 12 18.57 9.35 16.66
C LYS A 12 18.54 8.91 15.21
N PHE A 13 17.84 7.81 14.93
CA PHE A 13 17.50 7.45 13.55
C PHE A 13 16.80 8.65 12.93
N ARG A 14 17.44 9.30 11.97
CA ARG A 14 16.93 10.50 11.32
C ARG A 14 17.07 10.32 9.82
N PRO A 15 15.96 10.26 9.07
CA PRO A 15 16.02 10.20 7.62
C PRO A 15 16.65 11.50 7.07
N PRO A 16 17.20 11.45 5.84
CA PRO A 16 17.69 12.64 5.16
C PRO A 16 16.57 13.67 5.02
N SER A 17 16.90 14.95 5.16
CA SER A 17 15.91 16.04 5.06
C SER A 17 15.36 16.17 3.64
N THR A 18 16.20 15.88 2.63
CA THR A 18 15.83 15.92 1.21
C THR A 18 16.64 14.88 0.43
N VAL A 19 16.03 14.34 -0.62
CA VAL A 19 16.73 13.57 -1.66
C VAL A 19 16.36 14.23 -2.98
N PRO A 20 17.33 14.74 -3.78
CA PRO A 20 16.99 15.41 -5.03
C PRO A 20 16.27 14.48 -6.02
N HIS A 21 15.42 15.04 -6.87
CA HIS A 21 14.72 14.25 -7.89
C HIS A 21 15.71 13.51 -8.80
N GLY A 22 15.41 12.25 -9.11
CA GLY A 22 16.29 11.38 -9.91
C GLY A 22 17.59 10.97 -9.21
N HIS A 23 17.73 11.25 -7.90
CA HIS A 23 18.88 10.81 -7.11
C HIS A 23 18.49 9.71 -6.12
N ILE A 24 19.49 8.95 -5.68
CA ILE A 24 19.40 7.99 -4.59
C ILE A 24 20.59 8.17 -3.65
N ILE A 25 20.33 8.23 -2.35
CA ILE A 25 21.42 8.18 -1.35
C ILE A 25 21.75 6.71 -1.10
N THR A 26 23.03 6.36 -1.19
CA THR A 26 23.54 4.99 -1.12
C THR A 26 24.62 4.90 -0.06
N ASN A 27 24.56 3.85 0.77
CA ASN A 27 25.63 3.59 1.73
C ASN A 27 26.96 3.30 1.00
N THR A 28 28.06 3.92 1.44
CA THR A 28 29.39 3.79 0.79
C THR A 28 29.87 2.35 0.68
N LYS A 29 29.41 1.43 1.53
CA LYS A 29 29.73 -0.01 1.43
C LYS A 29 29.31 -0.65 0.10
N TRP A 30 28.36 -0.06 -0.62
CA TRP A 30 27.90 -0.55 -1.92
C TRP A 30 28.74 -0.04 -3.09
N ARG A 31 29.68 0.87 -2.86
CA ARG A 31 30.53 1.43 -3.91
C ARG A 31 31.34 0.32 -4.60
N GLY A 32 31.36 0.34 -5.93
CA GLY A 32 32.10 -0.63 -6.75
C GLY A 32 31.41 -1.99 -6.91
N THR A 33 30.22 -2.19 -6.33
CA THR A 33 29.41 -3.39 -6.59
C THR A 33 28.81 -3.36 -7.99
N GLU A 34 28.43 -4.52 -8.52
CA GLU A 34 27.71 -4.63 -9.79
C GLU A 34 26.37 -3.86 -9.71
N LEU A 35 25.66 -4.00 -8.58
CA LEU A 35 24.42 -3.27 -8.31
C LEU A 35 24.58 -1.77 -8.56
N VAL A 36 25.58 -1.15 -7.93
CA VAL A 36 25.80 0.29 -8.03
C VAL A 36 26.27 0.68 -9.44
N THR A 37 27.08 -0.16 -10.09
CA THR A 37 27.55 0.09 -11.46
C THR A 37 26.37 0.15 -12.44
N VAL A 38 25.42 -0.78 -12.32
CA VAL A 38 24.20 -0.78 -13.15
C VAL A 38 23.31 0.42 -12.79
N LEU A 39 23.14 0.71 -11.50
CA LEU A 39 22.29 1.78 -11.00
C LEU A 39 22.75 3.17 -11.45
N GLN A 40 24.06 3.41 -11.51
CA GLN A 40 24.66 4.68 -11.98
C GLN A 40 24.27 5.02 -13.43
N GLY A 41 23.96 4.02 -14.26
CA GLY A 41 23.48 4.25 -15.63
C GLY A 41 22.02 4.70 -15.72
N GLN A 42 21.29 4.71 -14.60
CA GLN A 42 19.84 4.96 -14.56
C GLN A 42 19.46 6.14 -13.67
N VAL A 43 20.16 6.34 -12.56
CA VAL A 43 19.90 7.41 -11.58
C VAL A 43 21.21 7.99 -11.04
N ASN A 44 21.15 9.23 -10.52
CA ASN A 44 22.31 9.86 -9.90
C ASN A 44 22.51 9.32 -8.48
N ILE A 45 23.75 8.98 -8.12
CA ILE A 45 24.06 8.40 -6.81
C ILE A 45 24.77 9.41 -5.92
N LEU A 46 24.23 9.60 -4.72
CA LEU A 46 24.88 10.30 -3.61
C LEU A 46 25.37 9.26 -2.61
N TYR A 47 26.61 9.36 -2.18
CA TYR A 47 27.17 8.43 -1.20
C TYR A 47 27.20 9.05 0.19
N GLU A 48 26.79 8.27 1.18
CA GLU A 48 26.91 8.61 2.60
C GLU A 48 27.48 7.41 3.36
N ASP A 49 28.34 7.65 4.34
CA ASP A 49 28.97 6.58 5.13
C ASP A 49 28.02 5.97 6.16
N ASP A 50 27.19 6.81 6.79
CA ASP A 50 26.28 6.40 7.85
C ASP A 50 24.82 6.64 7.47
N LEU A 51 24.20 5.64 6.83
CA LEU A 51 22.75 5.55 6.61
C LEU A 51 22.04 4.82 7.77
N ASN A 52 22.66 4.79 8.96
CA ASN A 52 22.22 4.04 10.11
C ASN A 52 22.01 2.54 9.82
N LEU A 53 20.74 2.14 9.73
CA LEU A 53 20.31 0.75 9.52
C LEU A 53 19.98 0.45 8.05
N LEU A 54 19.91 1.47 7.20
CA LEU A 54 19.47 1.39 5.82
C LEU A 54 20.65 1.31 4.85
N ASP A 55 20.35 0.81 3.65
CA ASP A 55 21.31 0.66 2.56
C ASP A 55 21.14 1.75 1.51
N PHE A 56 19.90 2.19 1.27
CA PHE A 56 19.57 3.20 0.29
C PHE A 56 18.39 4.10 0.73
N TYR A 57 18.35 5.32 0.22
CA TYR A 57 17.18 6.22 0.27
C TYR A 57 16.78 6.66 -1.15
N PRO A 58 15.77 6.00 -1.76
CA PRO A 58 15.19 6.45 -3.03
C PRO A 58 14.45 7.79 -2.92
N SER A 59 13.97 8.14 -1.72
CA SER A 59 13.32 9.42 -1.41
C SER A 59 13.52 9.74 0.07
N ALA A 60 13.25 10.98 0.51
CA ALA A 60 13.35 11.35 1.93
C ALA A 60 12.35 10.59 2.83
N GLY A 61 11.25 10.10 2.25
CA GLY A 61 10.20 9.34 2.95
C GLY A 61 10.33 7.82 2.86
N MET A 62 11.34 7.31 2.12
CA MET A 62 11.51 5.88 1.87
C MET A 62 12.97 5.45 2.05
N GLY A 63 13.17 4.38 2.83
CA GLY A 63 14.44 3.69 2.95
C GLY A 63 14.36 2.25 2.44
N VAL A 64 15.49 1.73 1.98
CA VAL A 64 15.64 0.35 1.55
C VAL A 64 16.69 -0.36 2.40
N VAL A 65 16.36 -1.58 2.84
CA VAL A 65 17.31 -2.55 3.40
C VAL A 65 17.53 -3.64 2.37
N TYR A 66 18.78 -3.99 2.10
CA TYR A 66 19.15 -5.12 1.26
C TYR A 66 19.56 -6.31 2.15
N VAL A 67 18.90 -7.44 1.97
CA VAL A 67 19.18 -8.70 2.67
C VAL A 67 19.85 -9.65 1.68
N THR A 68 21.12 -9.95 1.93
CA THR A 68 21.92 -10.78 1.03
C THR A 68 21.59 -12.25 1.17
N GLU A 69 22.00 -13.07 0.20
CA GLU A 69 21.90 -14.53 0.30
C GLU A 69 22.51 -15.07 1.61
N ALA A 70 23.68 -14.57 2.01
CA ALA A 70 24.33 -14.99 3.25
C ALA A 70 23.49 -14.67 4.50
N ASP A 71 22.84 -13.51 4.54
CA ASP A 71 21.94 -13.12 5.65
C ASP A 71 20.71 -14.02 5.72
N VAL A 72 20.18 -14.44 4.57
CA VAL A 72 19.04 -15.34 4.47
C VAL A 72 19.42 -16.75 4.95
N VAL A 73 20.54 -17.30 4.47
CA VAL A 73 21.00 -18.66 4.77
C VAL A 73 21.38 -18.83 6.25
N THR A 74 22.03 -17.82 6.85
CA THR A 74 22.46 -17.88 8.25
C THR A 74 21.30 -17.77 9.26
N GLY A 75 20.05 -17.60 8.80
CA GLY A 75 18.87 -17.47 9.68
C GLY A 75 18.77 -16.11 10.40
N GLY A 76 19.81 -15.28 10.23
CA GLY A 76 19.87 -13.83 10.41
C GLY A 76 19.20 -13.23 11.65
N TYR A 77 19.90 -13.25 12.79
CA TYR A 77 19.58 -12.37 13.91
C TYR A 77 19.80 -10.88 13.55
N THR A 78 20.81 -10.61 12.72
CA THR A 78 21.26 -9.26 12.33
C THR A 78 20.19 -8.50 11.54
N TYR A 79 19.71 -9.05 10.42
CA TYR A 79 18.68 -8.38 9.62
C TYR A 79 17.34 -8.32 10.36
N ARG A 80 17.00 -9.35 11.14
CA ARG A 80 15.74 -9.36 11.92
C ARG A 80 15.69 -8.26 12.97
N SER A 81 16.76 -8.13 13.76
CA SER A 81 16.88 -7.08 14.77
C SER A 81 16.89 -5.68 14.14
N LYS A 82 17.60 -5.52 13.03
CA LYS A 82 17.62 -4.29 12.22
C LYS A 82 16.21 -3.91 11.75
N LEU A 83 15.48 -4.83 11.13
CA LEU A 83 14.13 -4.58 10.62
C LEU A 83 13.11 -4.33 11.73
N ALA A 84 13.19 -5.07 12.84
CA ALA A 84 12.35 -4.82 14.01
C ALA A 84 12.62 -3.43 14.61
N THR A 85 13.88 -2.99 14.65
CA THR A 85 14.26 -1.65 15.13
C THR A 85 13.71 -0.56 14.21
N LEU A 86 13.87 -0.71 12.89
CA LEU A 86 13.30 0.20 11.90
C LEU A 86 11.78 0.27 11.98
N ARG A 87 11.12 -0.88 12.11
CA ARG A 87 9.65 -0.96 12.25
C ARG A 87 9.15 -0.30 13.53
N LYS A 88 9.88 -0.45 14.64
CA LYS A 88 9.60 0.20 15.91
C LYS A 88 9.80 1.71 15.84
N ALA A 89 10.81 2.18 15.11
CA ALA A 89 11.03 3.61 14.89
C ALA A 89 9.89 4.22 14.07
N ASN A 90 9.39 3.51 13.05
CA ASN A 90 8.22 3.89 12.24
C ASN A 90 8.26 5.33 11.68
N ILE A 91 9.45 5.81 11.31
CA ILE A 91 9.66 7.20 10.86
C ILE A 91 9.45 7.34 9.35
N ILE A 92 9.82 6.31 8.58
CA ILE A 92 9.75 6.31 7.11
C ILE A 92 9.23 4.97 6.61
N LYS A 93 8.79 4.94 5.35
CA LYS A 93 8.46 3.69 4.66
C LYS A 93 9.73 2.88 4.45
N VAL A 94 9.73 1.62 4.88
CA VAL A 94 10.86 0.71 4.69
C VAL A 94 10.48 -0.38 3.70
N VAL A 95 11.30 -0.50 2.65
CA VAL A 95 11.23 -1.59 1.67
C VAL A 95 12.42 -2.51 1.90
N VAL A 96 12.19 -3.81 1.87
CA VAL A 96 13.23 -4.83 2.01
C VAL A 96 13.46 -5.47 0.65
N LEU A 97 14.66 -5.31 0.10
CA LEU A 97 15.12 -6.11 -1.03
C LEU A 97 15.79 -7.36 -0.49
N VAL A 98 15.53 -8.51 -1.10
CA VAL A 98 16.14 -9.78 -0.66
C VAL A 98 16.58 -10.61 -1.85
N ASP A 99 17.79 -11.16 -1.76
CA ASP A 99 18.27 -12.14 -2.73
C ASP A 99 17.41 -13.39 -2.68
N LYS A 100 16.74 -13.69 -3.78
CA LYS A 100 15.97 -14.91 -4.00
C LYS A 100 16.45 -15.59 -5.28
N THR A 101 17.39 -16.50 -5.12
CA THR A 101 17.94 -17.33 -6.18
C THR A 101 17.33 -18.73 -6.11
N GLU A 102 17.57 -19.57 -7.12
CA GLU A 102 17.16 -20.98 -7.08
C GLU A 102 17.79 -21.74 -5.90
N VAL A 103 19.03 -21.36 -5.52
CA VAL A 103 19.81 -22.03 -4.48
C VAL A 103 19.29 -21.69 -3.07
N ASN A 104 18.93 -20.43 -2.83
CA ASN A 104 18.51 -19.97 -1.51
C ASN A 104 16.98 -19.97 -1.30
N ARG A 105 16.21 -20.39 -2.33
CA ARG A 105 14.74 -20.41 -2.35
C ARG A 105 14.11 -21.03 -1.10
N GLN A 106 14.71 -22.09 -0.57
CA GLN A 106 14.23 -22.80 0.62
C GLN A 106 14.17 -21.92 1.88
N TYR A 107 15.04 -20.91 1.97
CA TYR A 107 15.14 -20.01 3.11
C TYR A 107 14.26 -18.76 2.96
N PHE A 108 13.67 -18.53 1.78
CA PHE A 108 12.89 -17.33 1.49
C PHE A 108 11.58 -17.26 2.29
N TRP A 109 10.90 -18.40 2.50
CA TRP A 109 9.60 -18.42 3.19
C TRP A 109 9.68 -17.87 4.63
N PRO A 110 10.64 -18.30 5.48
CA PRO A 110 10.85 -17.68 6.79
C PRO A 110 11.06 -16.16 6.75
N VAL A 111 11.77 -15.65 5.74
CA VAL A 111 11.98 -14.21 5.54
C VAL A 111 10.65 -13.53 5.19
N GLN A 112 9.90 -14.06 4.22
CA GLN A 112 8.61 -13.51 3.81
C GLN A 112 7.61 -13.48 4.96
N LYS A 113 7.49 -14.57 5.72
CA LYS A 113 6.63 -14.63 6.90
C LYS A 113 6.99 -13.53 7.90
N PHE A 114 8.27 -13.41 8.25
CA PHE A 114 8.74 -12.41 9.20
C PHE A 114 8.53 -10.98 8.71
N VAL A 115 8.98 -10.66 7.48
CA VAL A 115 8.95 -9.28 6.98
C VAL A 115 7.53 -8.82 6.65
N VAL A 116 6.75 -9.65 5.95
CA VAL A 116 5.43 -9.26 5.44
C VAL A 116 4.34 -9.50 6.47
N LEU A 117 4.28 -10.70 7.06
CA LEU A 117 3.16 -11.08 7.94
C LEU A 117 3.36 -10.60 9.38
N GLU A 118 4.59 -10.69 9.91
CA GLU A 118 4.85 -10.33 11.31
C GLU A 118 5.17 -8.83 11.46
N LEU A 119 5.99 -8.24 10.58
CA LEU A 119 6.35 -6.81 10.65
C LEU A 119 5.43 -5.89 9.83
N GLY A 120 4.73 -6.41 8.82
CA GLY A 120 3.91 -5.58 7.91
C GLY A 120 4.74 -4.67 7.00
N LEU A 121 5.98 -5.06 6.69
CA LEU A 121 6.87 -4.33 5.78
C LEU A 121 6.73 -4.83 4.34
N THR A 122 7.17 -3.99 3.38
CA THR A 122 7.21 -4.39 1.98
C THR A 122 8.45 -5.23 1.70
N LEU A 123 8.29 -6.40 1.09
CA LEU A 123 9.38 -7.28 0.68
C LEU A 123 9.39 -7.44 -0.84
N LEU A 124 10.54 -7.22 -1.46
CA LEU A 124 10.76 -7.35 -2.90
C LEU A 124 11.88 -8.37 -3.14
N PRO A 125 11.56 -9.57 -3.65
CA PRO A 125 12.57 -10.55 -4.03
C PRO A 125 13.28 -10.11 -5.31
N VAL A 126 14.59 -10.35 -5.38
CA VAL A 126 15.42 -10.10 -6.56
C VAL A 126 16.36 -11.29 -6.79
N SER A 127 16.56 -11.69 -8.04
CA SER A 127 17.41 -12.83 -8.40
C SER A 127 18.87 -12.47 -8.64
N SER A 128 19.18 -11.18 -8.78
CA SER A 128 20.53 -10.67 -9.06
C SER A 128 20.69 -9.21 -8.64
N GLN A 129 21.94 -8.77 -8.52
CA GLN A 129 22.28 -7.36 -8.28
C GLN A 129 21.80 -6.43 -9.41
N LYS A 130 21.82 -6.91 -10.66
CA LYS A 130 21.28 -6.17 -11.81
C LYS A 130 19.77 -5.95 -11.70
N GLU A 131 19.02 -6.98 -11.30
CA GLU A 131 17.57 -6.85 -11.05
C GLU A 131 17.31 -5.91 -9.87
N ALA A 132 18.11 -5.99 -8.80
CA ALA A 132 18.01 -5.07 -7.68
C ALA A 132 18.28 -3.61 -8.07
N ALA A 133 19.27 -3.36 -8.92
CA ALA A 133 19.55 -2.03 -9.46
C ALA A 133 18.36 -1.47 -10.24
N ASN A 134 17.78 -2.27 -11.16
CA ASN A 134 16.59 -1.87 -11.91
C ASN A 134 15.40 -1.60 -10.98
N MET A 135 15.22 -2.41 -9.93
CA MET A 135 14.16 -2.24 -8.94
C MET A 135 14.37 -0.93 -8.14
N LEU A 136 15.60 -0.63 -7.72
CA LEU A 136 15.94 0.62 -7.03
C LEU A 136 15.68 1.84 -7.93
N ALA A 137 16.09 1.79 -9.20
CA ALA A 137 15.79 2.85 -10.16
C ALA A 137 14.28 3.05 -10.33
N ALA A 138 13.51 1.95 -10.47
CA ALA A 138 12.06 2.01 -10.54
C ALA A 138 11.43 2.65 -9.28
N LEU A 139 11.96 2.34 -8.09
CA LEU A 139 11.53 2.97 -6.83
C LEU A 139 11.80 4.48 -6.83
N VAL A 140 12.99 4.92 -7.26
CA VAL A 140 13.34 6.34 -7.40
C VAL A 140 12.36 7.03 -8.35
N HIS A 141 12.06 6.44 -9.52
CA HIS A 141 11.12 7.02 -10.47
C HIS A 141 9.70 7.08 -9.93
N ALA A 142 9.22 6.02 -9.27
CA ALA A 142 7.89 5.92 -8.71
C ALA A 142 7.64 6.95 -7.58
N GLU A 143 8.61 7.10 -6.67
CA GLU A 143 8.52 8.06 -5.56
C GLU A 143 8.58 9.52 -6.05
N ASN A 144 9.30 9.79 -7.14
CA ASN A 144 9.37 11.12 -7.73
C ASN A 144 8.14 11.49 -8.58
N HIS A 145 7.31 10.51 -8.99
CA HIS A 145 6.13 10.71 -9.85
C HIS A 145 4.86 10.03 -9.29
N PRO A 146 4.41 10.37 -8.07
CA PRO A 146 3.32 9.66 -7.38
C PRO A 146 1.95 9.78 -8.10
N ARG A 147 1.80 10.79 -8.96
CA ARG A 147 0.59 11.00 -9.78
C ARG A 147 0.48 10.05 -10.97
N ASN A 148 1.57 9.40 -11.36
CA ASN A 148 1.55 8.43 -12.46
C ASN A 148 1.00 7.07 -12.03
N ASN A 149 0.79 6.86 -10.73
CA ASN A 149 0.21 5.63 -10.22
C ASN A 149 -1.31 5.61 -10.49
N PRO A 150 -1.84 4.68 -11.31
CA PRO A 150 -3.27 4.58 -11.59
C PRO A 150 -4.10 4.12 -10.37
N PHE A 151 -3.44 3.63 -9.32
CA PHE A 151 -4.05 3.25 -8.05
C PHE A 151 -3.90 4.33 -6.97
N SER A 152 -3.17 5.41 -7.23
CA SER A 152 -3.19 6.56 -6.31
C SER A 152 -4.47 7.34 -6.57
N GLY A 153 -5.23 7.64 -5.51
CA GLY A 153 -6.52 8.36 -5.60
C GLY A 153 -6.43 9.77 -6.23
N ALA A 154 -5.21 10.23 -6.54
CA ALA A 154 -4.95 11.44 -7.31
C ALA A 154 -5.33 11.30 -8.80
N THR A 155 -5.20 10.09 -9.37
CA THR A 155 -5.78 9.76 -10.67
C THR A 155 -7.26 9.50 -10.42
N LYS A 156 -8.05 10.57 -10.29
CA LYS A 156 -9.50 10.48 -10.19
C LYS A 156 -9.98 9.64 -11.38
N ARG A 157 -10.28 8.35 -11.14
CA ARG A 157 -11.18 7.62 -12.02
C ARG A 157 -12.38 8.55 -12.17
N LYS A 158 -12.85 8.77 -13.38
CA LYS A 158 -14.15 9.40 -13.60
C LYS A 158 -15.16 8.49 -12.93
N THR A 159 -15.36 8.64 -11.63
CA THR A 159 -16.49 8.07 -10.93
C THR A 159 -17.69 8.67 -11.65
N GLY A 160 -18.57 7.80 -12.14
CA GLY A 160 -19.84 8.25 -12.71
C GLY A 160 -20.56 9.18 -11.72
N SER A 161 -21.61 9.84 -12.20
CA SER A 161 -22.38 10.71 -11.31
C SER A 161 -22.83 9.93 -10.07
N ILE A 162 -22.80 10.56 -8.89
CA ILE A 162 -23.35 9.96 -7.67
C ILE A 162 -24.83 9.59 -7.93
N ASP A 163 -25.55 10.41 -8.69
CA ASP A 163 -26.95 10.16 -9.04
C ASP A 163 -27.11 8.88 -9.89
N GLU A 164 -26.17 8.61 -10.80
CA GLU A 164 -26.17 7.36 -11.58
C GLU A 164 -25.92 6.15 -10.68
N ALA A 165 -24.99 6.25 -9.73
CA ALA A 165 -24.71 5.19 -8.77
C ALA A 165 -25.90 4.93 -7.84
N VAL A 166 -26.56 6.00 -7.37
CA VAL A 166 -27.77 5.92 -6.55
C VAL A 166 -28.92 5.29 -7.34
N LEU A 167 -29.13 5.71 -8.59
CA LEU A 167 -30.14 5.13 -9.46
C LEU A 167 -29.86 3.65 -9.77
N ALA A 168 -28.61 3.29 -10.08
CA ALA A 168 -28.20 1.90 -10.29
C ALA A 168 -28.43 1.05 -9.03
N SER A 169 -28.19 1.61 -7.84
CA SER A 169 -28.42 0.92 -6.57
C SER A 169 -29.91 0.61 -6.35
N ILE A 170 -30.78 1.54 -6.72
CA ILE A 170 -32.23 1.35 -6.67
C ILE A 170 -32.69 0.33 -7.70
N GLN A 171 -32.10 0.31 -8.89
CA GLN A 171 -32.44 -0.67 -9.92
C GLN A 171 -32.09 -2.14 -9.57
N CYS A 172 -31.29 -2.37 -8.53
CA CYS A 172 -31.04 -3.71 -7.98
C CYS A 172 -32.28 -4.31 -7.30
N VAL A 173 -33.29 -3.50 -6.95
CA VAL A 173 -34.53 -4.00 -6.37
C VAL A 173 -35.38 -4.67 -7.45
N PRO A 174 -35.90 -5.89 -7.21
CA PRO A 174 -36.74 -6.56 -8.20
C PRO A 174 -37.92 -5.69 -8.66
N LYS A 175 -38.22 -5.74 -9.96
CA LYS A 175 -39.29 -4.98 -10.62
C LYS A 175 -39.11 -3.45 -10.61
N LEU A 176 -37.95 -2.96 -10.19
CA LEU A 176 -37.62 -1.54 -10.17
C LEU A 176 -36.66 -1.17 -11.30
N GLY A 177 -37.22 -0.87 -12.47
CA GLY A 177 -36.44 -0.39 -13.62
C GLY A 177 -36.09 1.10 -13.52
N GLU A 178 -35.38 1.63 -14.52
CA GLU A 178 -34.89 3.01 -14.55
C GLU A 178 -35.97 4.07 -14.30
N VAL A 179 -37.09 3.97 -15.02
CA VAL A 179 -38.20 4.94 -14.94
C VAL A 179 -38.76 5.01 -13.51
N LYS A 180 -39.01 3.84 -12.92
CA LYS A 180 -39.55 3.72 -11.56
C LYS A 180 -38.52 4.17 -10.52
N GLY A 181 -37.25 3.85 -10.72
CA GLY A 181 -36.16 4.29 -9.85
C GLY A 181 -35.97 5.81 -9.83
N ARG A 182 -36.01 6.46 -11.00
CA ARG A 182 -35.96 7.93 -11.09
C ARG A 182 -37.17 8.58 -10.44
N LEU A 183 -38.37 8.01 -10.60
CA LEU A 183 -39.58 8.52 -9.96
C LEU A 183 -39.47 8.46 -8.43
N LEU A 184 -39.06 7.32 -7.87
CA LEU A 184 -38.87 7.18 -6.43
C LEU A 184 -37.81 8.15 -5.89
N LEU A 185 -36.69 8.32 -6.60
CA LEU A 185 -35.68 9.29 -6.23
C LEU A 185 -36.17 10.74 -6.32
N GLY A 186 -37.01 11.07 -7.30
CA GLY A 186 -37.64 12.38 -7.40
C GLY A 186 -38.59 12.67 -6.25
N THR A 187 -39.27 11.65 -5.71
CA THR A 187 -40.22 11.79 -4.60
C THR A 187 -39.53 11.83 -3.24
N PHE A 188 -38.60 10.90 -2.99
CA PHE A 188 -38.03 10.66 -1.66
C PHE A 188 -36.60 11.21 -1.50
N HIS A 189 -36.00 11.73 -2.58
CA HIS A 189 -34.74 12.47 -2.63
C HIS A 189 -33.47 11.71 -2.16
N SER A 190 -33.62 10.55 -1.55
CA SER A 190 -32.53 9.71 -1.07
C SER A 190 -32.98 8.26 -0.91
N ILE A 191 -32.02 7.33 -0.89
CA ILE A 191 -32.31 5.91 -0.61
C ILE A 191 -32.90 5.77 0.81
N LEU A 192 -32.38 6.51 1.79
CA LEU A 192 -32.90 6.49 3.15
C LEU A 192 -34.37 6.95 3.20
N GLY A 193 -34.72 8.02 2.48
CA GLY A 193 -36.09 8.51 2.39
C GLY A 193 -37.05 7.49 1.78
N ILE A 194 -36.58 6.62 0.87
CA ILE A 194 -37.39 5.52 0.32
C ILE A 194 -37.61 4.43 1.38
N VAL A 195 -36.59 4.13 2.20
CA VAL A 195 -36.68 3.11 3.26
C VAL A 195 -37.57 3.58 4.42
N GLU A 196 -37.56 4.87 4.73
CA GLU A 196 -38.36 5.48 5.79
C GLU A 196 -39.79 5.84 5.33
N ALA A 197 -40.08 5.73 4.03
CA ALA A 197 -41.40 6.00 3.49
C ALA A 197 -42.44 5.01 4.04
N SER A 198 -43.58 5.53 4.49
CA SER A 198 -44.68 4.68 4.93
C SER A 198 -45.35 4.00 3.72
N GLU A 199 -45.87 2.79 3.95
CA GLU A 199 -46.49 1.96 2.90
C GLU A 199 -47.62 2.68 2.16
N GLN A 200 -48.38 3.54 2.86
CA GLN A 200 -49.47 4.33 2.29
C GLN A 200 -48.97 5.40 1.31
N VAL A 201 -47.82 6.03 1.58
CA VAL A 201 -47.23 7.07 0.73
C VAL A 201 -46.62 6.47 -0.54
N CYS A 202 -46.08 5.25 -0.44
CA CYS A 202 -45.55 4.49 -1.57
C CYS A 202 -46.62 4.02 -2.57
N VAL A 203 -47.86 3.79 -2.13
CA VAL A 203 -48.97 3.30 -2.97
C VAL A 203 -49.76 4.45 -3.64
N LEU A 204 -49.73 5.66 -3.07
CA LEU A 204 -50.47 6.83 -3.59
C LEU A 204 -49.91 7.39 -4.90
N HIS A 205 -48.64 7.13 -5.23
CA HIS A 205 -48.03 7.48 -6.51
C HIS A 205 -48.08 6.27 -7.48
N LYS A 206 -49.26 5.98 -8.04
CA LYS A 206 -49.40 5.02 -9.16
C LYS A 206 -48.59 5.53 -10.37
N PRO A 207 -47.63 4.79 -10.96
CA PRO A 207 -47.47 3.35 -10.98
C PRO A 207 -46.04 2.90 -10.64
N VAL A 208 -45.77 2.65 -9.36
CA VAL A 208 -44.71 1.73 -8.96
C VAL A 208 -45.34 0.76 -7.99
N ASP A 209 -45.51 -0.50 -8.37
CA ASP A 209 -45.85 -1.55 -7.41
C ASP A 209 -44.68 -1.64 -6.41
N CYS A 210 -44.75 -0.84 -5.36
CA CYS A 210 -43.77 -0.73 -4.29
C CYS A 210 -43.85 -2.01 -3.44
N TYR A 211 -43.09 -3.03 -3.82
CA TYR A 211 -42.88 -4.23 -3.01
C TYR A 211 -41.73 -4.08 -1.99
N ILE A 212 -41.27 -2.86 -1.74
CA ILE A 212 -40.23 -2.61 -0.73
C ILE A 212 -40.96 -2.33 0.58
N THR A 213 -41.39 -3.38 1.27
CA THR A 213 -41.78 -3.27 2.67
C THR A 213 -40.81 -4.07 3.53
N ASN A 214 -40.36 -3.41 4.61
CA ASN A 214 -39.64 -4.04 5.70
C ASN A 214 -40.59 -5.03 6.39
N ASN A 215 -40.54 -6.29 5.95
CA ASN A 215 -40.74 -7.38 6.87
C ASN A 215 -39.79 -8.51 6.53
N SER A 216 -39.07 -8.95 7.55
CA SER A 216 -38.21 -10.12 7.55
C SER A 216 -38.93 -11.32 6.91
N LEU A 217 -38.24 -12.07 6.04
CA LEU A 217 -38.51 -13.48 5.71
C LEU A 217 -39.74 -13.85 4.82
N TYR A 218 -39.94 -13.23 3.65
CA TYR A 218 -40.81 -13.82 2.60
C TYR A 218 -40.17 -13.84 1.20
N TRP A 219 -38.89 -14.25 1.13
CA TRP A 219 -38.13 -14.32 -0.13
C TRP A 219 -38.22 -15.64 -0.91
N ILE A 220 -39.04 -16.63 -0.52
CA ILE A 220 -39.19 -17.89 -1.29
C ILE A 220 -40.62 -18.43 -1.21
N SER A 221 -41.52 -17.90 -2.03
CA SER A 221 -42.74 -18.64 -2.46
C SER A 221 -43.56 -17.81 -3.45
N ASN A 222 -43.14 -17.82 -4.71
CA ASN A 222 -44.04 -17.97 -5.88
C ASN A 222 -43.23 -17.74 -7.15
N ILE A 223 -42.50 -18.79 -7.54
CA ILE A 223 -42.14 -19.06 -8.92
C ILE A 223 -42.96 -20.31 -9.29
N ALA A 224 -44.11 -20.07 -9.91
CA ALA A 224 -44.80 -20.97 -10.84
C ALA A 224 -45.68 -20.08 -11.73
#